data_AF-A0A962AMU9-F1
#
_entry.id   AF-A0A962AMU9-F1
#
_cell.length_a   1.000
_cell.length_b   1.000
_cell.length_c   1.000
_cell.angle_alpha   90.00
_cell.angle_beta   90.00
_cell.angle_gamma   90.00
#
_symmetry.space_group_name_H-M   'P 1'
#
loop_
_entity.id
_entity.type
_entity.pdbx_description
1 polymer ?
#
loop_
_entity_poly.entity_id
_entity_poly.type
_entity_poly.pdbx_seq_one_letter_code
_entity_poly.pdbx_strand_id
1 'polypeptide(L)'
;AYRMAISEWLSGARAGGLLDRDGLIWIPIRAAGGELWPLLLWCGVSLALFLAAVMTLGDFFMRGAGAAIGSERREAPQVKRATRFRAGVGAALRHKEWRLISRDPGLASQILLQIIYTMPISVVLWRAMGPNGSLALATAPALVAVASNVSASLAWLAISSEDAPEFLATAPVSRHDIERRKLEAIALPLIVIVALPLAFVWSAGFKAGFVTTVYILAAALAAALLNLWHPVPGRRGDILRRHSQSKLVAMMEHMLSLLWAVALALTAFGSWAAAVPILCALFLLWTQRPKAVLASA
;
A
#
# COMPACT_ATOMS: atom_id res chain seq x y z
N ALA A 1 -18.52 -38.65 -2.89
CA ALA A 1 -18.31 -38.07 -1.54
C ALA A 1 -18.32 -36.53 -1.58
N TYR A 2 -17.34 -35.86 -2.21
CA TYR A 2 -17.21 -34.39 -2.21
C TYR A 2 -18.43 -33.60 -2.74
N ARG A 3 -19.06 -34.05 -3.84
CA ARG A 3 -20.29 -33.41 -4.36
C ARG A 3 -21.49 -33.53 -3.42
N MET A 4 -21.60 -34.62 -2.65
CA MET A 4 -22.68 -34.78 -1.66
C MET A 4 -22.46 -33.91 -0.43
N ALA A 5 -21.20 -33.83 0.05
CA ALA A 5 -20.84 -32.93 1.16
C ALA A 5 -21.06 -31.45 0.81
N ILE A 6 -20.78 -31.04 -0.44
CA ILE A 6 -21.07 -29.68 -0.91
C ILE A 6 -22.58 -29.46 -1.06
N SER A 7 -23.35 -30.44 -1.56
CA SER A 7 -24.80 -30.28 -1.66
C SER A 7 -25.47 -30.23 -0.29
N GLU A 8 -24.99 -31.00 0.70
CA GLU A 8 -25.43 -30.94 2.10
C GLU A 8 -25.02 -29.64 2.79
N TRP A 9 -23.82 -29.13 2.52
CA TRP A 9 -23.38 -27.84 3.04
C TRP A 9 -24.16 -26.67 2.43
N LEU A 10 -24.44 -26.73 1.11
CA LEU A 10 -25.27 -25.74 0.42
C LEU A 10 -26.75 -25.83 0.80
N SER A 11 -27.28 -27.02 1.11
CA SER A 11 -28.65 -27.18 1.59
C SER A 11 -28.79 -26.79 3.06
N GLY A 12 -27.77 -27.05 3.90
CA GLY A 12 -27.69 -26.55 5.27
C GLY A 12 -27.50 -25.03 5.36
N ALA A 13 -26.82 -24.42 4.38
CA ALA A 13 -26.66 -22.97 4.27
C ALA A 13 -27.94 -22.23 3.84
N ARG A 14 -29.00 -22.95 3.42
CA ARG A 14 -30.30 -22.39 2.97
C ARG A 14 -31.33 -22.20 4.09
N ALA A 15 -31.08 -22.69 5.30
CA ALA A 15 -32.00 -22.53 6.41
C ALA A 15 -31.29 -21.93 7.62
N GLY A 16 -31.38 -20.61 7.80
CA GLY A 16 -30.89 -19.90 8.98
C GLY A 16 -29.38 -19.65 9.05
N GLY A 17 -28.64 -19.87 7.96
CA GLY A 17 -27.20 -19.64 7.87
C GLY A 17 -26.82 -18.20 7.48
N LEU A 18 -25.54 -17.84 7.65
CA LEU A 18 -24.96 -16.53 7.29
C LEU A 18 -25.17 -16.11 5.81
N LEU A 19 -25.36 -17.09 4.91
CA LEU A 19 -25.58 -16.90 3.47
C LEU A 19 -27.03 -17.09 3.03
N ASP A 20 -27.94 -17.31 3.98
CA ASP A 20 -29.39 -17.41 3.71
C ASP A 20 -29.91 -16.09 3.14
N ARG A 21 -30.90 -16.13 2.25
CA ARG A 21 -31.49 -14.92 1.65
C ARG A 21 -32.08 -13.98 2.70
N ASP A 22 -32.56 -14.54 3.81
CA ASP A 22 -33.06 -13.78 4.96
C ASP A 22 -31.96 -13.42 5.98
N GLY A 23 -30.71 -13.81 5.72
CA GLY A 23 -29.57 -13.56 6.58
C GLY A 23 -29.09 -12.11 6.61
N LEU A 24 -28.34 -11.77 7.65
CA LEU A 24 -27.87 -10.41 7.93
C LEU A 24 -27.00 -9.82 6.79
N ILE A 25 -26.26 -10.66 6.07
CA ILE A 25 -25.39 -10.26 4.95
C ILE A 25 -26.21 -9.79 3.72
N TRP A 26 -27.46 -10.26 3.56
CA TRP A 26 -28.32 -9.94 2.43
C TRP A 26 -29.17 -8.69 2.62
N ILE A 27 -29.19 -8.10 3.83
CA ILE A 27 -29.92 -6.85 4.13
C ILE A 27 -29.64 -5.72 3.12
N PRO A 28 -28.38 -5.42 2.70
CA PRO A 28 -28.12 -4.36 1.72
C PRO A 28 -28.78 -4.65 0.36
N ILE A 29 -28.80 -5.93 -0.05
CA ILE A 29 -29.35 -6.36 -1.33
C ILE A 29 -30.89 -6.30 -1.30
N ARG A 30 -31.50 -6.72 -0.18
CA ARG A 30 -32.95 -6.64 0.04
C ARG A 30 -33.45 -5.20 0.15
N ALA A 31 -32.68 -4.35 0.83
CA ALA A 31 -32.94 -2.91 0.89
C ALA A 31 -32.90 -2.28 -0.52
N ALA A 32 -31.89 -2.63 -1.32
CA ALA A 32 -31.79 -2.19 -2.72
C ALA A 32 -32.93 -2.75 -3.61
N GLY A 33 -33.44 -3.94 -3.29
CA GLY A 33 -34.60 -4.56 -3.92
C GLY A 33 -35.94 -3.90 -3.56
N GLY A 34 -35.95 -2.91 -2.65
CA GLY A 34 -37.15 -2.15 -2.27
C GLY A 34 -37.94 -2.73 -1.10
N GLU A 35 -37.40 -3.68 -0.35
CA GLU A 35 -38.06 -4.20 0.84
C GLU A 35 -38.03 -3.19 1.99
N LEU A 36 -39.20 -2.83 2.54
CA LEU A 36 -39.35 -1.73 3.50
C LEU A 36 -38.54 -1.94 4.80
N TRP A 37 -38.62 -3.12 5.40
CA TRP A 37 -37.96 -3.41 6.68
C TRP A 37 -36.42 -3.43 6.58
N PRO A 38 -35.81 -4.17 5.63
CA PRO A 38 -34.38 -4.09 5.37
C PRO A 38 -33.91 -2.67 5.05
N LEU A 39 -34.69 -1.89 4.29
CA LEU A 39 -34.38 -0.52 3.94
C LEU A 39 -34.33 0.40 5.19
N LEU A 40 -35.35 0.33 6.06
CA LEU A 40 -35.38 1.12 7.29
C LEU A 40 -34.22 0.76 8.21
N LEU A 41 -33.92 -0.54 8.37
CA LEU A 41 -32.81 -1.01 9.19
C LEU A 41 -31.47 -0.53 8.62
N TRP A 42 -31.28 -0.65 7.31
CA TRP A 42 -30.06 -0.19 6.64
C TRP A 42 -29.86 1.32 6.75
N CYS A 43 -30.92 2.11 6.57
CA CYS A 43 -30.89 3.55 6.77
C CYS A 43 -30.61 3.92 8.24
N GLY A 44 -31.23 3.23 9.19
CA GLY A 44 -31.02 3.45 10.62
C GLY A 44 -29.58 3.16 11.05
N VAL A 45 -29.01 2.03 10.62
CA VAL A 45 -27.59 1.69 10.86
C VAL A 45 -26.66 2.70 10.21
N SER A 46 -26.94 3.10 8.97
CA SER A 46 -26.14 4.10 8.25
C SER A 46 -26.16 5.45 8.96
N LEU A 47 -27.32 5.90 9.43
CA LEU A 47 -27.47 7.13 10.20
C LEU A 47 -26.76 7.03 11.56
N ALA A 48 -26.88 5.91 12.26
CA ALA A 48 -26.19 5.69 13.52
C ALA A 48 -24.65 5.72 13.34
N LEU A 49 -24.13 5.06 12.31
CA LEU A 49 -22.70 5.10 11.96
C LEU A 49 -22.26 6.50 11.56
N PHE A 50 -23.07 7.22 10.78
CA PHE A 50 -22.80 8.61 10.42
C PHE A 50 -22.73 9.52 11.66
N LEU A 51 -23.71 9.44 12.55
CA LEU A 51 -23.72 10.21 13.80
C LEU A 51 -22.53 9.83 14.69
N ALA A 52 -22.25 8.54 14.84
CA ALA A 52 -21.08 8.07 15.59
C ALA A 52 -19.77 8.61 15.00
N ALA A 53 -19.61 8.60 13.67
CA ALA A 53 -18.44 9.18 13.02
C ALA A 53 -18.35 10.69 13.27
N VAL A 54 -19.44 11.44 13.13
CA VAL A 54 -19.46 12.88 13.39
C VAL A 54 -19.10 13.18 14.85
N MET A 55 -19.69 12.46 15.81
CA MET A 55 -19.48 12.70 17.24
C MET A 55 -18.08 12.27 17.72
N THR A 56 -17.48 11.25 17.12
CA THR A 56 -16.16 10.74 17.53
C THR A 56 -15.00 11.40 16.79
N LEU A 57 -15.15 11.68 15.49
CA LEU A 57 -14.10 12.25 14.64
C LEU A 57 -14.23 13.76 14.43
N GLY A 58 -15.36 14.38 14.81
CA GLY A 58 -15.61 15.82 14.61
C GLY A 58 -14.52 16.70 15.23
N ASP A 59 -14.16 16.44 16.48
CA ASP A 59 -13.08 17.15 17.17
C ASP A 59 -11.73 17.01 16.48
N PHE A 60 -11.40 15.81 16.01
CA PHE A 60 -10.17 15.53 15.28
C PHE A 60 -10.15 16.27 13.94
N PHE A 61 -11.26 16.25 13.22
CA PHE A 61 -11.45 16.96 11.96
C PHE A 61 -11.30 18.48 12.14
N MET A 62 -11.94 19.06 13.17
CA MET A 62 -11.85 20.49 13.47
C MET A 62 -10.43 20.92 13.85
N ARG A 63 -9.71 20.10 14.63
CA ARG A 63 -8.29 20.35 14.96
C ARG A 63 -7.41 20.27 13.71
N GLY A 64 -7.65 19.30 12.83
CA GLY A 64 -6.93 19.14 11.57
C GLY A 64 -7.20 20.28 10.58
N ALA A 65 -8.47 20.67 10.42
CA ALA A 65 -8.89 21.78 9.57
C ALA A 65 -8.34 23.12 10.09
N GLY A 66 -8.39 23.35 11.40
CA GLY A 66 -7.80 24.54 12.04
C GLY A 66 -6.29 24.63 11.85
N ALA A 67 -5.57 23.50 11.94
CA ALA A 67 -4.13 23.44 11.68
C ALA A 67 -3.76 23.68 10.21
N ALA A 68 -4.64 23.30 9.27
CA ALA A 68 -4.42 23.45 7.83
C ALA A 68 -4.75 24.87 7.31
N ILE A 69 -5.69 25.58 7.94
CA ILE A 69 -6.12 26.93 7.53
C ILE A 69 -5.08 28.02 7.92
N GLY A 70 -4.06 27.66 8.70
CA GLY A 70 -2.95 28.55 9.01
C GLY A 70 -3.18 29.34 10.29
N SER A 71 -3.57 28.68 11.38
CA SER A 71 -3.27 29.26 12.69
C SER A 71 -1.76 29.39 12.81
N GLU A 72 -1.27 30.63 12.94
CA GLU A 72 0.12 30.92 13.19
C GLU A 72 0.70 29.93 14.18
N ARG A 73 1.86 29.39 13.81
CA ARG A 73 2.63 28.44 14.58
C ARG A 73 2.74 28.95 16.00
N ARG A 74 1.89 28.44 16.91
CA ARG A 74 2.04 28.73 18.33
C ARG A 74 3.43 28.25 18.69
N GLU A 75 4.34 29.19 18.95
CA GLU A 75 5.70 28.87 19.35
C GLU A 75 5.57 27.95 20.55
N ALA A 76 5.90 26.67 20.35
CA ALA A 76 5.94 25.73 21.44
C ALA A 76 6.92 26.32 22.45
N PRO A 77 6.59 26.35 23.75
CA PRO A 77 7.51 26.84 24.78
C PRO A 77 8.86 26.18 24.55
N GLN A 78 9.90 27.00 24.37
CA GLN A 78 11.24 26.54 24.03
C GLN A 78 11.81 25.79 25.24
N VAL A 79 11.40 24.54 25.42
CA VAL A 79 11.99 23.64 26.41
C VAL A 79 13.40 23.39 25.90
N LYS A 80 14.38 24.10 26.46
CA LYS A 80 15.82 23.87 26.26
C LYS A 80 16.21 22.51 26.83
N ARG A 81 15.72 21.44 26.22
CA ARG A 81 16.28 20.11 26.40
C ARG A 81 17.58 20.08 25.60
N ALA A 82 18.70 19.88 26.28
CA ALA A 82 19.96 19.59 25.63
C ALA A 82 19.75 18.37 24.71
N THR A 83 19.68 18.61 23.40
CA THR A 83 19.56 17.55 22.41
C THR A 83 20.87 16.79 22.41
N ARG A 84 20.90 15.65 23.11
CA ARG A 84 22.01 14.71 23.00
C ARG A 84 21.94 14.12 21.59
N PHE A 85 22.86 14.53 20.72
CA PHE A 85 23.05 13.92 19.42
C PHE A 85 23.44 12.46 19.66
N ARG A 86 22.49 11.53 19.51
CA ARG A 86 22.78 10.09 19.57
C ARG A 86 23.56 9.72 18.31
N ALA A 87 24.63 8.95 18.49
CA ALA A 87 25.54 8.57 17.43
C ALA A 87 24.85 7.67 16.39
N GLY A 88 25.14 7.93 15.11
CA GLY A 88 24.75 7.11 13.97
C GLY A 88 23.87 7.85 12.97
N VAL A 89 24.49 8.45 11.94
CA VAL A 89 23.81 9.13 10.83
C VAL A 89 22.68 8.27 10.24
N GLY A 90 22.92 6.97 10.06
CA GLY A 90 21.92 6.05 9.53
C GLY A 90 20.74 5.79 10.47
N ALA A 91 20.97 5.66 11.79
CA ALA A 91 19.89 5.47 12.75
C ALA A 91 19.06 6.74 12.93
N ALA A 92 19.73 7.90 12.93
CA ALA A 92 19.06 9.20 12.96
C ALA A 92 18.19 9.42 11.71
N LEU A 93 18.70 9.06 10.52
CA LEU A 93 17.96 9.15 9.27
C LEU A 93 16.72 8.24 9.28
N ARG A 94 16.85 6.96 9.67
CA ARG A 94 15.69 6.05 9.78
C ARG A 94 14.64 6.54 10.78
N HIS A 95 15.07 7.01 11.95
CA HIS A 95 14.15 7.52 12.97
C HIS A 95 13.43 8.79 12.52
N LYS A 96 14.11 9.65 11.76
CA LYS A 96 13.49 10.79 11.08
C LYS A 96 12.40 10.29 10.13
N GLU A 97 12.73 9.40 9.19
CA GLU A 97 11.78 8.92 8.18
C GLU A 97 10.56 8.24 8.81
N TRP A 98 10.73 7.37 9.82
CA TRP A 98 9.61 6.72 10.50
C TRP A 98 8.67 7.71 11.20
N ARG A 99 9.22 8.75 11.82
CA ARG A 99 8.42 9.79 12.45
C ARG A 99 7.62 10.60 11.43
N LEU A 100 8.13 10.76 10.21
CA LEU A 100 7.44 11.46 9.13
C LEU A 100 6.33 10.59 8.55
N ILE A 101 6.63 9.31 8.26
CA ILE A 101 5.65 8.33 7.77
C ILE A 101 4.50 8.17 8.77
N SER A 102 4.78 8.07 10.07
CA SER A 102 3.73 7.92 11.11
C SER A 102 2.81 9.13 11.24
N ARG A 103 3.17 10.27 10.64
CA ARG A 103 2.40 11.52 10.69
C ARG A 103 1.52 11.72 9.47
N ASP A 104 1.60 10.87 8.45
CA ASP A 104 0.72 10.95 7.28
C ASP A 104 -0.50 10.02 7.42
N PRO A 105 -1.69 10.55 7.75
CA PRO A 105 -2.91 9.75 7.80
C PRO A 105 -3.36 9.24 6.42
N GLY A 106 -2.91 9.88 5.32
CA GLY A 106 -3.31 9.51 3.96
C GLY A 106 -2.84 8.12 3.55
N LEU A 107 -1.68 7.69 4.05
CA LEU A 107 -1.12 6.38 3.76
C LEU A 107 -2.06 5.25 4.22
N ALA A 108 -2.70 5.39 5.38
CA ALA A 108 -3.64 4.40 5.90
C ALA A 108 -4.86 4.25 4.97
N SER A 109 -5.43 5.37 4.53
CA SER A 109 -6.57 5.37 3.59
C SER A 109 -6.17 4.75 2.25
N GLN A 110 -4.97 5.05 1.74
CA GLN A 110 -4.48 4.49 0.49
C GLN A 110 -4.29 2.98 0.56
N ILE A 111 -3.66 2.47 1.63
CA ILE A 111 -3.47 1.03 1.85
C ILE A 111 -4.82 0.34 1.95
N LEU A 112 -5.75 0.88 2.75
CA LEU A 112 -7.08 0.29 2.94
C LEU A 112 -7.83 0.21 1.61
N LEU A 113 -7.82 1.31 0.84
CA LEU A 113 -8.47 1.37 -0.46
C LEU A 113 -7.85 0.36 -1.44
N GLN A 114 -6.52 0.28 -1.47
CA GLN A 114 -5.81 -0.69 -2.29
C GLN A 114 -6.20 -2.12 -1.92
N ILE A 115 -6.27 -2.47 -0.63
CA ILE A 115 -6.71 -3.80 -0.16
C ILE A 115 -8.14 -4.09 -0.64
N ILE A 116 -9.07 -3.15 -0.49
CA ILE A 116 -10.47 -3.29 -0.93
C ILE A 116 -10.53 -3.57 -2.44
N TYR A 117 -9.81 -2.80 -3.26
CA TYR A 117 -9.80 -3.00 -4.72
C TYR A 117 -9.06 -4.26 -5.18
N THR A 118 -8.18 -4.81 -4.35
CA THR A 118 -7.40 -6.01 -4.67
C THR A 118 -8.23 -7.29 -4.47
N MET A 119 -9.26 -7.25 -3.62
CA MET A 119 -10.13 -8.39 -3.30
C MET A 119 -10.89 -8.93 -4.53
N PRO A 120 -11.57 -8.09 -5.36
CA PRO A 120 -12.21 -8.56 -6.59
C PRO A 120 -11.26 -9.29 -7.55
N ILE A 121 -10.06 -8.74 -7.77
CA ILE A 121 -9.06 -9.32 -8.67
C ILE A 121 -8.65 -10.72 -8.19
N SER A 122 -8.45 -10.86 -6.88
CA SER A 122 -8.09 -12.15 -6.26
C SER A 122 -9.19 -13.20 -6.47
N VAL A 123 -10.46 -12.81 -6.36
CA VAL A 123 -11.61 -13.70 -6.61
C VAL A 123 -11.69 -14.12 -8.07
N VAL A 124 -11.48 -13.18 -9.01
CA VAL A 124 -11.46 -13.47 -10.45
C VAL A 124 -10.34 -14.46 -10.78
N LEU A 125 -9.13 -14.22 -10.27
CA LEU A 125 -7.99 -15.09 -10.54
C LEU A 125 -8.16 -16.48 -9.90
N TRP A 126 -8.75 -16.55 -8.71
CA TRP A 126 -9.09 -17.82 -8.07
C TRP A 126 -10.07 -18.64 -8.91
N ARG A 127 -11.11 -18.01 -9.44
CA ARG A 127 -12.05 -18.68 -10.36
C ARG A 127 -11.37 -19.15 -11.65
N ALA A 128 -10.41 -18.39 -12.17
CA ALA A 128 -9.64 -18.77 -13.35
C ALA A 128 -8.72 -19.98 -13.13
N MET A 129 -8.28 -20.24 -11.89
CA MET A 129 -7.43 -21.40 -11.55
C MET A 129 -8.18 -22.75 -11.56
N GLY A 130 -9.52 -22.77 -11.62
CA GLY A 130 -10.31 -23.99 -11.71
C GLY A 130 -10.46 -24.76 -10.38
N PRO A 131 -10.91 -26.04 -10.43
CA PRO A 131 -11.34 -26.79 -9.24
C PRO A 131 -10.28 -27.03 -8.17
N ASN A 132 -9.00 -27.01 -8.56
CA ASN A 132 -7.85 -27.21 -7.67
C ASN A 132 -7.17 -25.88 -7.30
N GLY A 133 -7.78 -24.74 -7.65
CA GLY A 133 -7.24 -23.41 -7.40
C GLY A 133 -7.27 -23.04 -5.92
N SER A 134 -6.13 -22.59 -5.39
CA SER A 134 -6.03 -22.06 -4.04
C SER A 134 -6.28 -20.54 -4.05
N LEU A 135 -7.22 -20.09 -3.23
CA LEU A 135 -7.50 -18.65 -3.05
C LEU A 135 -6.24 -17.90 -2.58
N ALA A 136 -5.42 -18.52 -1.74
CA ALA A 136 -4.15 -17.96 -1.28
C ALA A 136 -3.11 -17.81 -2.39
N LEU A 137 -3.15 -18.64 -3.44
CA LEU A 137 -2.29 -18.43 -4.61
C LEU A 137 -2.83 -17.33 -5.52
N ALA A 138 -4.15 -17.21 -5.60
CA ALA A 138 -4.81 -16.17 -6.39
C ALA A 138 -4.64 -14.75 -5.81
N THR A 139 -4.45 -14.63 -4.50
CA THR A 139 -4.15 -13.33 -3.86
C THR A 139 -2.71 -12.88 -4.07
N ALA A 140 -1.79 -13.76 -4.48
CA ALA A 140 -0.36 -13.46 -4.51
C ALA A 140 0.05 -12.37 -5.53
N PRO A 141 -0.40 -12.40 -6.81
CA PRO A 141 -0.13 -11.30 -7.75
C PRO A 141 -0.70 -9.95 -7.30
N ALA A 142 -1.88 -10.02 -6.68
CA ALA A 142 -2.60 -8.90 -6.12
C ALA A 142 -1.78 -8.25 -4.97
N LEU A 143 -1.19 -9.08 -4.11
CA LEU A 143 -0.29 -8.66 -3.04
C LEU A 143 1.01 -8.03 -3.56
N VAL A 144 1.57 -8.53 -4.67
CA VAL A 144 2.75 -7.90 -5.31
C VAL A 144 2.43 -6.48 -5.78
N ALA A 145 1.28 -6.28 -6.42
CA ALA A 145 0.84 -4.95 -6.86
C ALA A 145 0.62 -4.00 -5.68
N VAL A 146 0.00 -4.49 -4.59
CA VAL A 146 -0.15 -3.73 -3.34
C VAL A 146 1.22 -3.33 -2.79
N ALA A 147 2.16 -4.28 -2.67
CA ALA A 147 3.49 -4.01 -2.14
C ALA A 147 4.26 -2.98 -2.98
N SER A 148 4.17 -3.07 -4.30
CA SER A 148 4.74 -2.09 -5.23
C SER A 148 4.18 -0.69 -4.98
N ASN A 149 2.85 -0.55 -4.95
CA ASN A 149 2.19 0.75 -4.78
C ASN A 149 2.47 1.35 -3.39
N VAL A 150 2.45 0.52 -2.34
CA VAL A 150 2.78 0.96 -0.97
C VAL A 150 4.22 1.42 -0.89
N SER A 151 5.16 0.69 -1.51
CA SER A 151 6.57 1.07 -1.55
C SER A 151 6.81 2.39 -2.30
N ALA A 152 6.17 2.58 -3.46
CA ALA A 152 6.19 3.85 -4.19
C ALA A 152 5.68 5.01 -3.32
N SER A 153 4.55 4.81 -2.65
CA SER A 153 3.93 5.84 -1.80
C SER A 153 4.79 6.20 -0.59
N LEU A 154 5.41 5.20 0.04
CA LEU A 154 6.36 5.40 1.14
C LEU A 154 7.63 6.13 0.67
N ALA A 155 8.14 5.79 -0.51
CA ALA A 155 9.28 6.49 -1.11
C ALA A 155 8.93 7.96 -1.42
N TRP A 156 7.74 8.18 -1.98
CA TRP A 156 7.24 9.52 -2.26
C TRP A 156 7.09 10.36 -0.98
N LEU A 157 6.59 9.76 0.10
CA LEU A 157 6.51 10.42 1.41
C LEU A 157 7.89 10.76 1.97
N ALA A 158 8.85 9.83 1.84
CA ALA A 158 10.22 10.05 2.29
C ALA A 158 10.94 11.16 1.49
N ILE A 159 10.51 11.46 0.26
CA ILE A 159 11.04 12.55 -0.57
C ILE A 159 10.30 13.86 -0.26
N SER A 160 8.97 13.84 -0.29
CA SER A 160 8.14 15.04 -0.12
C SER A 160 8.21 15.64 1.28
N SER A 161 8.64 14.85 2.27
CA SER A 161 8.82 15.32 3.65
C SER A 161 10.17 16.00 3.89
N GLU A 162 11.01 16.16 2.86
CA GLU A 162 12.29 16.85 2.95
C GLU A 162 12.15 18.35 2.70
N ASP A 163 12.41 19.18 3.72
CA ASP A 163 12.27 20.64 3.59
C ASP A 163 13.45 21.33 2.97
N ALA A 164 14.62 20.74 3.12
CA ALA A 164 15.91 21.32 2.76
C ALA A 164 16.79 20.23 2.14
N PRO A 165 16.46 19.74 0.93
CA PRO A 165 17.26 18.77 0.21
C PRO A 165 18.71 19.24 -0.02
N GLU A 166 18.93 20.55 -0.10
CA GLU A 166 20.25 21.18 -0.21
C GLU A 166 21.15 20.92 1.01
N PHE A 167 20.59 20.78 2.22
CA PHE A 167 21.37 20.41 3.41
C PHE A 167 21.77 18.94 3.42
N LEU A 168 20.97 18.06 2.82
CA LEU A 168 21.36 16.67 2.60
C LEU A 168 22.39 16.54 1.49
N ALA A 169 22.31 17.38 0.45
CA ALA A 169 23.26 17.41 -0.65
C ALA A 169 24.67 17.88 -0.22
N THR A 170 24.76 18.72 0.81
CA THR A 170 26.01 19.25 1.36
C THR A 170 26.52 18.44 2.57
N ALA A 171 25.75 17.45 3.05
CA ALA A 171 26.17 16.61 4.15
C ALA A 171 27.39 15.75 3.75
N PRO A 172 28.32 15.45 4.69
CA PRO A 172 29.46 14.57 4.43
C PRO A 172 29.03 13.09 4.42
N VAL A 173 28.05 12.74 3.58
CA VAL A 173 27.46 11.41 3.45
C VAL A 173 27.23 11.14 1.97
N SER A 174 27.54 9.93 1.52
CA SER A 174 27.32 9.58 0.11
C SER A 174 25.83 9.53 -0.23
N ARG A 175 25.46 9.92 -1.46
CA ARG A 175 24.06 9.80 -1.94
C ARG A 175 23.55 8.36 -1.86
N HIS A 176 24.43 7.39 -2.12
CA HIS A 176 24.08 5.98 -2.07
C HIS A 176 23.77 5.51 -0.64
N ASP A 177 24.50 6.01 0.36
CA ASP A 177 24.19 5.72 1.76
C ASP A 177 22.82 6.29 2.13
N ILE A 178 22.51 7.54 1.73
CA ILE A 178 21.20 8.16 1.98
C ILE A 178 20.08 7.32 1.36
N GLU A 179 20.22 6.95 0.09
CA GLU A 179 19.27 6.08 -0.63
C GLU A 179 19.06 4.76 0.09
N ARG A 180 20.15 4.06 0.46
CA ARG A 180 20.08 2.80 1.19
C ARG A 180 19.37 2.96 2.53
N ARG A 181 19.63 4.03 3.29
CA ARG A 181 18.95 4.27 4.57
C ARG A 181 17.48 4.60 4.40
N LYS A 182 17.09 5.27 3.31
CA LYS A 182 15.68 5.48 2.96
C LYS A 182 15.00 4.17 2.61
N LEU A 183 15.64 3.30 1.81
CA LEU A 183 15.15 1.96 1.53
C LEU A 183 14.98 1.13 2.81
N GLU A 184 15.95 1.15 3.73
CA GLU A 184 15.84 0.52 5.05
C GLU A 184 14.64 1.08 5.85
N ALA A 185 14.40 2.39 5.79
CA ALA A 185 13.29 3.03 6.47
C ALA A 185 11.92 2.66 5.88
N ILE A 186 11.83 2.50 4.55
CA ILE A 186 10.63 2.07 3.81
C ILE A 186 10.33 0.59 4.04
N ALA A 187 11.38 -0.25 4.13
CA ALA A 187 11.24 -1.70 4.25
C ALA A 187 10.46 -2.11 5.50
N LEU A 188 10.71 -1.49 6.65
CA LEU A 188 10.04 -1.84 7.91
C LEU A 188 8.50 -1.68 7.86
N PRO A 189 7.94 -0.49 7.55
CA PRO A 189 6.49 -0.34 7.47
C PRO A 189 5.89 -1.21 6.37
N LEU A 190 6.57 -1.37 5.22
CA LEU A 190 6.13 -2.27 4.17
C LEU A 190 5.97 -3.71 4.69
N ILE A 191 7.00 -4.24 5.37
CA ILE A 191 6.97 -5.60 5.96
C ILE A 191 5.79 -5.73 6.92
N VAL A 192 5.56 -4.76 7.79
CA VAL A 192 4.43 -4.78 8.73
C VAL A 192 3.09 -4.85 7.99
N ILE A 193 2.93 -4.09 6.91
CA ILE A 193 1.69 -4.05 6.12
C ILE A 193 1.46 -5.36 5.37
N VAL A 194 2.50 -5.92 4.75
CA VAL A 194 2.35 -7.12 3.91
C VAL A 194 2.47 -8.44 4.70
N ALA A 195 2.92 -8.41 5.95
CA ALA A 195 3.17 -9.62 6.75
C ALA A 195 1.94 -10.53 6.86
N LEU A 196 0.78 -9.97 7.21
CA LEU A 196 -0.46 -10.73 7.37
C LEU A 196 -0.94 -11.38 6.05
N PRO A 197 -1.14 -10.64 4.94
CA PRO A 197 -1.55 -11.26 3.68
C PRO A 197 -0.47 -12.18 3.11
N LEU A 198 0.81 -11.91 3.35
CA LEU A 198 1.88 -12.82 2.95
C LEU A 198 1.84 -14.13 3.74
N ALA A 199 1.62 -14.09 5.05
CA ALA A 199 1.45 -15.29 5.87
C ALA A 199 0.30 -16.17 5.37
N PHE A 200 -0.78 -15.56 4.87
CA PHE A 200 -1.87 -16.29 4.21
C PHE A 200 -1.39 -17.04 2.96
N VAL A 201 -0.55 -16.44 2.12
CA VAL A 201 0.06 -17.13 0.95
C VAL A 201 1.01 -18.25 1.39
N TRP A 202 1.81 -18.03 2.44
CA TRP A 202 2.71 -19.05 2.99
C TRP A 202 1.97 -20.28 3.51
N SER A 203 0.72 -20.11 3.99
CA SER A 203 -0.11 -21.25 4.42
C SER A 203 -0.50 -22.18 3.28
N ALA A 204 -0.45 -21.73 2.02
CA ALA A 204 -0.68 -22.55 0.83
C ALA A 204 0.54 -23.42 0.44
N GLY A 205 1.71 -23.16 1.01
CA GLY A 205 2.91 -23.97 0.82
C GLY A 205 4.20 -23.15 0.75
N PHE A 206 5.32 -23.79 1.13
CA PHE A 206 6.64 -23.16 1.19
C PHE A 206 7.09 -22.56 -0.14
N LYS A 207 6.92 -23.30 -1.25
CA LYS A 207 7.29 -22.82 -2.59
C LYS A 207 6.51 -21.55 -2.96
N ALA A 208 5.21 -21.53 -2.71
CA ALA A 208 4.35 -20.39 -3.03
C ALA A 208 4.70 -19.15 -2.21
N GLY A 209 4.88 -19.34 -0.89
CA GLY A 209 5.32 -18.29 0.01
C GLY A 209 6.66 -17.70 -0.41
N PHE A 210 7.67 -18.54 -0.62
CA PHE A 210 9.02 -18.10 -0.99
C PHE A 210 9.05 -17.34 -2.31
N VAL A 211 8.43 -17.89 -3.36
CA VAL A 211 8.36 -17.22 -4.67
C VAL A 211 7.65 -15.87 -4.54
N THR A 212 6.50 -15.83 -3.87
CA THR A 212 5.76 -14.58 -3.68
C THR A 212 6.59 -13.53 -2.92
N THR A 213 7.33 -13.93 -1.88
CA THR A 213 8.24 -13.04 -1.16
C THR A 213 9.30 -12.43 -2.07
N VAL A 214 9.91 -13.23 -2.97
CA VAL A 214 10.91 -12.71 -3.94
C VAL A 214 10.30 -11.67 -4.86
N TYR A 215 9.10 -11.92 -5.39
CA TYR A 215 8.40 -10.97 -6.26
C TYR A 215 7.98 -9.69 -5.52
N ILE A 216 7.51 -9.80 -4.27
CA ILE A 216 7.20 -8.65 -3.42
C ILE A 216 8.44 -7.79 -3.22
N LEU A 217 9.57 -8.40 -2.87
CA LEU A 217 10.83 -7.68 -2.66
C LEU A 217 11.28 -6.98 -3.95
N ALA A 218 11.25 -7.68 -5.08
CA ALA A 218 11.66 -7.12 -6.36
C ALA A 218 10.76 -5.95 -6.79
N ALA A 219 9.43 -6.10 -6.69
CA ALA A 219 8.48 -5.06 -7.04
C ALA A 219 8.59 -3.84 -6.13
N ALA A 220 8.67 -4.06 -4.81
CA ALA A 220 8.80 -2.99 -3.84
C ALA A 220 10.12 -2.21 -3.99
N LEU A 221 11.24 -2.91 -4.19
CA LEU A 221 12.54 -2.27 -4.44
C LEU A 221 12.51 -1.47 -5.73
N ALA A 222 11.99 -2.04 -6.82
CA ALA A 222 11.94 -1.36 -8.10
C ALA A 222 11.09 -0.08 -8.03
N ALA A 223 9.94 -0.14 -7.37
CA ALA A 223 9.05 1.01 -7.18
C ALA A 223 9.65 2.09 -6.28
N ALA A 224 10.33 1.71 -5.18
CA ALA A 224 11.02 2.66 -4.31
C ALA A 224 12.21 3.32 -5.02
N LEU A 225 13.03 2.55 -5.73
CA LEU A 225 14.17 3.08 -6.49
C LEU A 225 13.73 4.06 -7.57
N LEU A 226 12.69 3.72 -8.34
CA LEU A 226 12.13 4.61 -9.35
C LEU A 226 11.76 5.99 -8.76
N ASN A 227 11.11 6.00 -7.60
CA ASN A 227 10.76 7.23 -6.90
C ASN A 227 11.99 7.98 -6.39
N LEU A 228 12.93 7.28 -5.75
CA LEU A 228 14.15 7.86 -5.18
C LEU A 228 15.08 8.45 -6.26
N TRP A 229 15.05 7.91 -7.48
CA TRP A 229 15.83 8.42 -8.61
C TRP A 229 15.20 9.63 -9.31
N HIS A 230 13.90 9.85 -9.13
CA HIS A 230 13.17 10.98 -9.71
C HIS A 230 12.49 11.85 -8.64
N PRO A 231 13.26 12.45 -7.70
CA PRO A 231 12.69 13.28 -6.67
C PRO A 231 12.12 14.57 -7.28
N VAL A 232 10.82 14.81 -7.08
CA VAL A 232 10.20 16.11 -7.32
C VAL A 232 9.96 16.75 -5.97
N PRO A 233 10.74 17.77 -5.56
CA PRO A 233 10.61 18.40 -4.25
C PRO A 233 9.22 19.04 -4.11
N GLY A 234 8.39 18.49 -3.22
CA GLY A 234 7.12 19.12 -2.85
C GLY A 234 7.36 20.24 -1.83
N ARG A 235 6.82 21.44 -2.05
CA ARG A 235 6.78 22.46 -0.99
C ARG A 235 5.76 22.03 0.07
N ARG A 236 6.03 22.26 1.36
CA ARG A 236 5.14 21.87 2.49
C ARG A 236 3.70 22.40 2.39
N GLY A 237 3.46 23.51 1.68
CA GLY A 237 2.12 24.05 1.40
C GLY A 237 1.37 23.31 0.27
N ASP A 238 2.06 22.52 -0.53
CA ASP A 238 1.52 21.78 -1.67
C ASP A 238 1.18 20.31 -1.32
N ILE A 239 1.13 19.94 -0.03
CA ILE A 239 0.71 18.59 0.44
C ILE A 239 -0.70 18.23 -0.08
N LEU A 240 -1.56 19.24 -0.28
CA LEU A 240 -2.89 19.09 -0.89
C LEU A 240 -2.85 18.99 -2.44
N ARG A 241 -1.72 19.31 -3.08
CA ARG A 241 -1.46 19.18 -4.52
C ARG A 241 -0.63 17.94 -4.83
N ARG A 242 -1.04 16.76 -4.33
CA ARG A 242 -0.47 15.45 -4.69
C ARG A 242 -0.39 15.20 -6.21
N HIS A 243 -1.14 15.95 -7.02
CA HIS A 243 -1.10 15.91 -8.48
C HIS A 243 0.08 16.65 -9.14
N SER A 244 1.05 17.20 -8.39
CA SER A 244 2.28 17.76 -8.96
C SER A 244 3.34 16.70 -9.33
N GLN A 245 3.05 15.42 -9.07
CA GLN A 245 3.88 14.32 -9.56
C GLN A 245 3.95 14.29 -11.08
N SER A 246 5.13 13.99 -11.60
CA SER A 246 5.31 13.74 -13.03
C SER A 246 4.40 12.57 -13.43
N LYS A 247 3.40 12.85 -14.28
CA LYS A 247 2.47 11.82 -14.80
C LYS A 247 3.20 10.65 -15.44
N LEU A 248 4.41 10.88 -15.98
CA LEU A 248 5.27 9.85 -16.55
C LEU A 248 5.81 8.88 -15.48
N VAL A 249 6.27 9.41 -14.35
CA VAL A 249 6.77 8.57 -13.23
C VAL A 249 5.63 7.72 -12.68
N ALA A 250 4.45 8.30 -12.49
CA ALA A 250 3.25 7.56 -12.07
C ALA A 250 2.85 6.47 -13.07
N MET A 251 2.95 6.73 -14.38
CA MET A 251 2.71 5.71 -15.40
C MET A 251 3.73 4.57 -15.34
N MET A 252 5.02 4.90 -15.14
CA MET A 252 6.08 3.91 -14.99
C MET A 252 5.91 3.06 -13.73
N GLU A 253 5.48 3.65 -12.62
CA GLU A 253 5.15 2.94 -11.39
C GLU A 253 4.04 1.90 -11.61
N HIS A 254 2.94 2.31 -12.24
CA HIS A 254 1.84 1.39 -12.54
C HIS A 254 2.27 0.29 -13.51
N MET A 255 3.07 0.61 -14.53
CA MET A 255 3.64 -0.37 -15.45
C MET A 255 4.51 -1.40 -14.72
N LEU A 256 5.39 -0.93 -13.83
CA LEU A 256 6.28 -1.79 -13.04
C LEU A 256 5.50 -2.71 -12.09
N SER A 257 4.51 -2.15 -11.41
CA SER A 257 3.58 -2.88 -10.53
C SER A 257 2.84 -3.98 -11.31
N LEU A 258 2.32 -3.65 -12.49
CA LEU A 258 1.63 -4.59 -13.38
C LEU A 258 2.57 -5.70 -13.89
N LEU A 259 3.77 -5.34 -14.37
CA LEU A 259 4.73 -6.30 -14.89
C LEU A 259 5.15 -7.33 -13.83
N TRP A 260 5.46 -6.90 -12.60
CA TRP A 260 5.79 -7.83 -11.52
C TRP A 260 4.61 -8.71 -11.09
N ALA A 261 3.40 -8.16 -11.03
CA ALA A 261 2.20 -8.94 -10.72
C ALA A 261 1.91 -10.00 -11.79
N VAL A 262 1.95 -9.63 -13.07
CA VAL A 262 1.77 -10.54 -14.21
C VAL A 262 2.87 -11.61 -14.23
N ALA A 263 4.12 -11.22 -13.96
CA ALA A 263 5.22 -12.16 -13.87
C ALA A 263 5.03 -13.22 -12.78
N LEU A 264 4.53 -12.83 -11.59
CA LEU A 264 4.20 -13.79 -10.54
C LEU A 264 3.04 -14.70 -10.96
N ALA A 265 1.98 -14.13 -11.57
CA ALA A 265 0.84 -14.91 -12.04
C ALA A 265 1.28 -15.99 -13.05
N LEU A 266 2.08 -15.63 -14.06
CA LEU A 266 2.62 -16.58 -15.03
C LEU A 266 3.53 -17.64 -14.40
N THR A 267 4.32 -17.26 -13.40
CA THR A 267 5.16 -18.18 -12.63
C THR A 267 4.31 -19.18 -11.83
N ALA A 268 3.21 -18.72 -11.24
CA ALA A 268 2.27 -19.58 -10.52
C ALA A 268 1.58 -20.59 -11.45
N PHE A 269 1.34 -20.23 -12.72
CA PHE A 269 0.87 -21.14 -13.76
C PHE A 269 1.97 -22.05 -14.33
N GLY A 270 3.21 -21.96 -13.86
CA GLY A 270 4.34 -22.77 -14.33
C GLY A 270 4.82 -22.40 -15.73
N SER A 271 4.46 -21.23 -16.26
CA SER A 271 4.81 -20.79 -17.60
C SER A 271 6.16 -20.10 -17.65
N TRP A 272 7.03 -20.50 -18.59
CA TRP A 272 8.28 -19.77 -18.88
C TRP A 272 8.04 -18.38 -19.47
N ALA A 273 6.82 -18.07 -19.92
CA ALA A 273 6.46 -16.72 -20.36
C ALA A 273 6.63 -15.67 -19.26
N ALA A 274 6.73 -16.07 -17.98
CA ALA A 274 7.06 -15.18 -16.88
C ALA A 274 8.39 -14.43 -17.06
N ALA A 275 9.34 -14.96 -17.83
CA ALA A 275 10.59 -14.28 -18.13
C ALA A 275 10.39 -12.94 -18.86
N VAL A 276 9.38 -12.86 -19.75
CA VAL A 276 9.10 -11.65 -20.55
C VAL A 276 8.79 -10.43 -19.67
N PRO A 277 7.77 -10.45 -18.79
CA PRO A 277 7.47 -9.30 -17.94
C PRO A 277 8.59 -9.00 -16.93
N ILE A 278 9.35 -10.00 -16.46
CA ILE A 278 10.53 -9.77 -15.60
C ILE A 278 11.58 -8.97 -16.35
N LEU A 279 11.95 -9.40 -17.56
CA LEU A 279 12.94 -8.70 -18.39
C LEU A 279 12.46 -7.30 -18.76
N CYS A 280 11.17 -7.12 -19.09
CA CYS A 280 10.59 -5.80 -19.33
C CYS A 280 10.65 -4.91 -18.08
N ALA A 281 10.35 -5.43 -16.89
CA ALA A 281 10.42 -4.68 -15.64
C ALA A 281 11.86 -4.25 -15.31
N LEU A 282 12.82 -5.17 -15.47
CA LEU A 282 14.24 -4.90 -15.27
C LEU A 282 14.78 -3.90 -16.30
N PHE A 283 14.39 -4.05 -17.57
CA PHE A 283 14.76 -3.13 -18.64
C PHE A 283 14.21 -1.73 -18.36
N LEU A 284 12.91 -1.62 -18.03
CA LEU A 284 12.27 -0.36 -17.68
C LEU A 284 13.03 0.30 -16.52
N LEU A 285 13.27 -0.41 -15.41
CA LEU A 285 14.01 0.13 -14.28
C LEU A 285 15.45 0.53 -14.66
N TRP A 286 16.12 -0.26 -15.47
CA TRP A 286 17.47 0.04 -15.95
C TRP A 286 17.52 1.34 -16.77
N THR A 287 16.52 1.59 -17.63
CA THR A 287 16.45 2.85 -18.40
C THR A 287 16.26 4.09 -17.53
N GLN A 288 15.69 3.93 -16.33
CA GLN A 288 15.46 5.03 -15.37
C GLN A 288 16.62 5.22 -14.39
N ARG A 289 17.69 4.42 -14.47
CA ARG A 289 18.85 4.61 -13.60
C ARG A 289 19.43 6.01 -13.78
N PRO A 290 19.72 6.74 -12.68
CA PRO A 290 20.33 8.04 -12.77
C PRO A 290 21.69 7.89 -13.46
N LYS A 291 21.86 8.56 -14.59
CA LYS A 291 23.17 8.67 -15.22
C LYS A 291 24.07 9.42 -14.25
N ALA A 292 25.22 8.83 -13.90
CA ALA A 292 26.23 9.57 -13.18
C ALA A 292 26.54 10.81 -14.01
N VAL A 293 26.09 11.97 -13.54
CA VAL A 293 26.62 13.24 -14.04
C VAL A 293 28.08 13.16 -13.64
N LEU A 294 28.94 12.86 -14.61
CA LEU A 294 30.36 13.12 -14.53
C LEU A 294 30.45 14.57 -14.07
N ALA A 295 30.89 14.77 -12.83
CA ALA A 295 31.32 16.06 -12.36
C ALA A 295 32.56 16.42 -13.20
N SER A 296 32.32 16.95 -14.40
CA SER A 296 33.35 17.54 -15.23
C SER A 296 33.45 19.01 -14.81
N ALA A 297 34.58 19.30 -14.15
CA ALA A 297 35.23 20.60 -13.93
C ALA A 297 34.42 21.68 -13.21
#